data_AF-A0A955EKS0-F1
#
_entry.id   AF-A0A955EKS0-F1
#
_cell.length_a   1.000
_cell.length_b   1.000
_cell.length_c   1.000
_cell.angle_alpha   90.00
_cell.angle_beta   90.00
_cell.angle_gamma   90.00
#
_symmetry.space_group_name_H-M   'P 1'
#
loop_
_entity.id
_entity.type
_entity.pdbx_description
1 polymer ?
#
loop_
_entity_poly.entity_id
_entity_poly.type
_entity_poly.pdbx_seq_one_letter_code
_entity_poly.pdbx_strand_id
1 'polypeptide(L)'
;MATEKQKKALAKVLENGGNVSKAMKESGYSDAMAKNPQKLTQSQAFQQYMQKAGVTDERLVSVIKEGLEANKVIVMGKDSSESFVDIQPDHPTRHKFLETALKIKGVSRDVDSGGNTFIFNKGDLVKKKYVKD
;
A
#
# COMPACT_ATOMS: atom_id res chain seq x y z
N MET A 1 17.53 7.62 -20.10
CA MET A 1 16.20 7.62 -20.73
C MET A 1 15.49 6.32 -20.35
N ALA A 2 14.20 6.37 -19.98
CA ALA A 2 13.47 5.16 -19.58
C ALA A 2 13.22 4.24 -20.78
N THR A 3 13.44 2.94 -20.60
CA THR A 3 13.29 1.96 -21.68
C THR A 3 11.82 1.67 -21.96
N GLU A 4 11.49 1.18 -23.16
CA GLU A 4 10.10 0.86 -23.53
C GLU A 4 9.46 -0.17 -22.59
N LYS A 5 10.24 -1.14 -22.11
CA LYS A 5 9.78 -2.12 -21.11
C LYS A 5 9.42 -1.47 -19.77
N GLN A 6 10.18 -0.45 -19.34
CA GLN A 6 9.88 0.28 -18.10
C GLN A 6 8.61 1.12 -18.23
N LYS A 7 8.38 1.74 -19.40
CA LYS A 7 7.15 2.49 -19.68
C LYS A 7 5.93 1.57 -19.66
N LYS A 8 6.02 0.41 -20.33
CA LYS A 8 4.96 -0.61 -20.34
C LYS A 8 4.69 -1.16 -18.94
N ALA A 9 5.74 -1.39 -18.16
CA ALA A 9 5.62 -1.81 -16.77
C ALA A 9 4.87 -0.79 -15.93
N LEU A 10 5.19 0.50 -16.02
CA LEU A 10 4.46 1.53 -15.27
C LEU A 10 2.98 1.57 -15.66
N ALA A 11 2.66 1.52 -16.96
CA ALA A 11 1.26 1.49 -17.42
C ALA A 11 0.50 0.29 -16.81
N LYS A 12 1.12 -0.89 -16.82
CA LYS A 12 0.56 -2.10 -16.21
C LYS A 12 0.46 -2.04 -14.69
N VAL A 13 1.34 -1.31 -14.01
CA VAL A 13 1.25 -1.07 -12.56
C VAL A 13 0.02 -0.22 -12.26
N LEU A 14 -0.22 0.83 -13.05
CA LEU A 14 -1.38 1.71 -12.87
C LEU A 14 -2.70 0.97 -13.16
N GLU A 15 -2.75 0.15 -14.22
CA GLU A 15 -3.93 -0.66 -14.56
C GLU A 15 -4.26 -1.72 -13.49
N ASN A 16 -3.25 -2.37 -12.92
CA ASN A 16 -3.44 -3.46 -11.95
C ASN A 16 -3.49 -2.98 -10.48
N GLY A 17 -3.58 -1.68 -10.22
CA GLY A 17 -3.70 -1.14 -8.86
C GLY A 17 -2.45 -1.28 -7.99
N GLY A 18 -1.26 -1.25 -8.58
CA GLY A 18 0.00 -1.20 -7.82
C GLY A 18 0.77 -2.52 -7.70
N ASN A 19 0.30 -3.63 -8.29
CA ASN A 19 1.04 -4.89 -8.27
C ASN A 19 2.21 -4.89 -9.26
N VAL A 20 3.38 -4.46 -8.79
CA VAL A 20 4.61 -4.32 -9.59
C VAL A 20 5.10 -5.65 -10.14
N SER A 21 5.09 -6.72 -9.35
CA SER A 21 5.54 -8.04 -9.80
C SER A 21 4.71 -8.59 -10.96
N LYS A 22 3.38 -8.46 -10.90
CA LYS A 22 2.48 -8.85 -11.99
C LYS A 22 2.71 -7.99 -13.23
N ALA A 23 2.78 -6.68 -13.07
CA ALA A 23 3.02 -5.74 -14.16
C ALA A 23 4.36 -5.97 -14.88
N MET A 24 5.40 -6.36 -14.14
CA MET A 24 6.70 -6.74 -14.71
C MET A 24 6.60 -7.99 -15.60
N LYS A 25 5.87 -9.03 -15.17
CA LYS A 25 5.67 -10.24 -15.98
C LYS A 25 4.93 -9.92 -17.28
N GLU A 26 3.84 -9.16 -17.20
CA GLU A 26 3.04 -8.72 -18.36
C GLU A 26 3.83 -7.82 -19.32
N SER A 27 4.88 -7.17 -18.83
CA SER A 27 5.77 -6.31 -19.61
C SER A 27 6.97 -7.04 -20.21
N GLY A 28 7.06 -8.37 -20.03
CA GLY A 28 8.11 -9.21 -20.61
C GLY A 28 9.44 -9.21 -19.84
N TYR A 29 9.39 -8.98 -18.52
CA TYR A 29 10.52 -9.26 -17.63
C TYR A 29 10.54 -10.74 -17.22
N SER A 30 11.73 -11.27 -16.93
CA SER A 30 11.88 -12.65 -16.45
C SER A 30 11.25 -12.85 -15.06
N ASP A 31 10.86 -14.08 -14.75
CA ASP A 31 10.29 -14.41 -13.43
C ASP A 31 11.23 -14.08 -12.28
N ALA A 32 12.54 -14.26 -12.47
CA ALA A 32 13.55 -13.91 -11.47
C ALA A 32 13.56 -12.41 -11.16
N MET A 33 13.27 -11.57 -12.16
CA MET A 33 13.21 -10.12 -12.00
C MET A 33 11.87 -9.66 -11.42
N ALA A 34 10.77 -10.30 -11.84
CA ALA A 34 9.44 -10.05 -11.28
C ALA A 34 9.32 -10.43 -9.79
N LYS A 35 10.08 -11.43 -9.33
CA LYS A 35 10.20 -11.79 -7.90
C LYS A 35 10.95 -10.73 -7.08
N ASN A 36 11.74 -9.88 -7.72
CA ASN A 36 12.52 -8.81 -7.09
C ASN A 36 12.19 -7.44 -7.69
N PRO A 37 10.95 -6.94 -7.48
CA PRO A 37 10.47 -5.70 -8.11
C PRO A 37 11.26 -4.45 -7.70
N GLN A 38 11.94 -4.49 -6.56
CA GLN A 38 12.80 -3.41 -6.06
C GLN A 38 13.87 -2.99 -7.08
N LYS A 39 14.40 -3.93 -7.87
CA LYS A 39 15.41 -3.62 -8.91
C LYS A 39 14.89 -2.67 -9.98
N LEU A 40 13.58 -2.75 -10.29
CA LEU A 40 12.95 -1.86 -11.24
C LEU A 40 12.59 -0.52 -10.57
N THR A 41 11.94 -0.57 -9.41
CA THR A 41 11.41 0.63 -8.74
C THR A 41 12.49 1.54 -8.18
N GLN A 42 13.64 0.99 -7.79
CA GLN A 42 14.81 1.76 -7.34
C GLN A 42 15.71 2.21 -8.50
N SER A 43 15.42 1.81 -9.74
CA SER A 43 16.24 2.25 -10.87
C SER A 43 16.01 3.74 -11.16
N GLN A 44 17.10 4.48 -11.33
CA GLN A 44 17.07 5.93 -11.59
C GLN A 44 16.20 6.28 -12.82
N ALA A 45 16.27 5.47 -13.88
CA ALA A 45 15.48 5.68 -15.09
C ALA A 45 13.97 5.55 -14.85
N PHE A 46 13.55 4.63 -13.96
CA PHE A 46 12.14 4.45 -13.61
C PHE A 46 11.64 5.59 -12.71
N GLN A 47 12.44 6.03 -11.74
CA GLN A 47 12.12 7.18 -10.89
C GLN A 47 11.97 8.47 -11.70
N GLN A 48 12.89 8.75 -12.63
CA GLN A 48 12.78 9.88 -13.55
C GLN A 48 11.51 9.81 -14.41
N TYR A 49 11.09 8.61 -14.81
CA TYR A 49 9.87 8.44 -15.57
C TYR A 49 8.62 8.68 -14.72
N MET A 50 8.60 8.22 -13.46
CA MET A 50 7.52 8.54 -12.52
C MET A 50 7.39 10.05 -12.28
N GLN A 51 8.50 10.75 -12.10
CA GLN A 51 8.51 12.20 -11.98
C GLN A 51 7.94 12.88 -13.24
N LYS A 52 8.35 12.44 -14.43
CA LYS A 52 7.79 12.95 -15.71
C LYS A 52 6.30 12.63 -15.89
N ALA A 53 5.83 11.53 -15.32
CA ALA A 53 4.42 11.15 -15.34
C ALA A 53 3.58 11.93 -14.30
N GLY A 54 4.20 12.84 -13.52
CA GLY A 54 3.51 13.65 -12.51
C GLY A 54 3.41 13.00 -11.13
N VAL A 55 4.03 11.83 -10.94
CA VAL A 55 4.16 11.19 -9.62
C VAL A 55 5.40 11.76 -8.94
N THR A 56 5.32 13.04 -8.58
CA THR A 56 6.37 13.75 -7.84
C THR A 56 6.15 13.63 -6.34
N ASP A 57 7.22 13.76 -5.56
CA ASP A 57 7.14 13.73 -4.10
C ASP A 57 6.22 14.85 -3.58
N GLU A 58 6.27 16.02 -4.22
CA GLU A 58 5.37 17.15 -3.94
C GLU A 58 3.89 16.78 -4.10
N ARG A 59 3.55 16.07 -5.20
CA ARG A 59 2.18 15.62 -5.46
C ARG A 59 1.75 14.54 -4.46
N LEU A 60 2.66 13.64 -4.08
CA LEU A 60 2.36 12.63 -3.06
C LEU A 60 2.07 13.29 -1.70
N VAL A 61 2.86 14.28 -1.30
CA VAL A 61 2.65 15.05 -0.07
C VAL A 61 1.32 15.81 -0.12
N SER A 62 0.99 16.43 -1.26
CA SER A 62 -0.30 17.14 -1.41
C SER A 62 -1.48 16.18 -1.25
N VAL A 63 -1.42 14.99 -1.87
CA VAL A 63 -2.48 13.98 -1.78
C VAL A 63 -2.60 13.42 -0.36
N ILE A 64 -1.50 13.23 0.35
CA ILE A 64 -1.54 12.82 1.77
C ILE A 64 -2.23 13.90 2.61
N LYS A 65 -1.92 15.18 2.38
CA LYS A 65 -2.59 16.29 3.06
C LYS A 65 -4.10 16.30 2.78
N GLU A 66 -4.48 16.19 1.51
CA GLU A 66 -5.90 16.09 1.10
C GLU A 66 -6.60 14.90 1.78
N GLY A 67 -5.93 13.75 1.87
CA GLY A 67 -6.46 12.55 2.51
C GLY A 67 -6.62 12.67 4.04
N LEU A 68 -5.77 13.44 4.71
CA LEU A 68 -5.89 13.75 6.14
C LEU A 68 -7.07 14.68 6.44
N GLU A 69 -7.50 15.47 5.46
CA GLU A 69 -8.64 16.39 5.55
C GLU A 69 -9.92 15.79 4.93
N ALA A 70 -9.90 14.53 4.50
CA ALA A 70 -11.00 13.89 3.78
C ALA A 70 -12.36 13.97 4.52
N ASN A 71 -13.41 14.36 3.81
CA ASN A 71 -14.77 14.45 4.33
C ASN A 71 -15.67 13.46 3.60
N LYS A 72 -16.63 12.89 4.32
CA LYS A 72 -17.69 12.06 3.78
C LYS A 72 -18.95 12.89 3.67
N VAL A 73 -19.53 12.90 2.48
CA VAL A 73 -20.86 13.49 2.24
C VAL A 73 -21.90 12.41 2.51
N ILE A 74 -22.81 12.68 3.44
CA ILE A 74 -23.94 11.80 3.74
C ILE A 74 -25.20 12.51 3.27
N VAL A 75 -25.82 11.99 2.21
CA VAL A 75 -27.12 12.44 1.74
C VAL A 75 -28.17 11.59 2.44
N MET A 76 -28.96 12.18 3.33
CA MET A 76 -30.08 11.52 3.98
C MET A 76 -31.39 11.99 3.33
N GLY A 77 -32.25 11.05 2.95
CA GLY A 77 -33.55 11.29 2.31
C GLY A 77 -33.63 10.62 0.93
N LYS A 78 -34.47 9.58 0.82
CA LYS A 78 -34.63 8.79 -0.41
C LYS A 78 -35.72 9.36 -1.35
N ASP A 79 -36.67 10.14 -0.82
CA ASP A 79 -37.82 10.63 -1.57
C ASP A 79 -38.16 12.11 -1.22
N SER A 80 -37.87 12.99 -2.18
CA SER A 80 -38.54 14.25 -2.54
C SER A 80 -39.10 15.17 -1.45
N SER A 81 -38.26 16.09 -0.94
CA SER A 81 -38.49 17.55 -0.81
C SER A 81 -37.54 18.23 0.19
N GLU A 82 -36.96 17.47 1.13
CA GLU A 82 -35.96 17.95 2.08
C GLU A 82 -34.76 17.00 2.14
N SER A 83 -33.90 17.06 1.13
CA SER A 83 -32.60 16.38 1.17
C SER A 83 -31.63 17.22 1.99
N PHE A 84 -31.14 16.67 3.11
CA PHE A 84 -30.08 17.28 3.90
C PHE A 84 -28.73 16.69 3.48
N VAL A 85 -27.77 17.58 3.23
CA VAL A 85 -26.38 17.22 2.95
C VAL A 85 -25.59 17.51 4.22
N ASP A 86 -25.16 16.47 4.91
CA ASP A 86 -24.24 16.59 6.04
C ASP A 86 -22.81 16.24 5.57
N ILE A 87 -21.87 17.12 5.90
CA ILE A 87 -20.46 16.96 5.57
C ILE A 87 -19.74 16.61 6.87
N GLN A 88 -19.50 15.32 7.06
CA GLN A 88 -18.80 14.83 8.25
C GLN A 88 -17.35 14.45 7.91
N PRO A 89 -16.42 14.56 8.87
CA PRO A 89 -15.09 14.00 8.73
C PRO A 89 -15.11 12.49 8.41
N ASP A 90 -14.40 12.06 7.37
CA ASP A 90 -14.24 10.62 7.06
C ASP A 90 -13.11 10.03 7.91
N HIS A 91 -13.41 9.71 9.17
CA HIS A 91 -12.42 9.15 10.09
C HIS A 91 -11.70 7.88 9.55
N PRO A 92 -12.39 6.89 8.93
CA PRO A 92 -11.73 5.74 8.32
C PRO A 92 -10.70 6.10 7.25
N THR A 93 -11.03 7.00 6.33
CA THR A 93 -10.11 7.41 5.27
C THR A 93 -8.93 8.20 5.85
N ARG A 94 -9.21 9.17 6.72
CA ARG A 94 -8.17 9.97 7.39
C ARG A 94 -7.18 9.10 8.18
N HIS A 95 -7.67 8.06 8.85
CA HIS A 95 -6.83 7.13 9.61
C HIS A 95 -5.84 6.39 8.71
N LYS A 96 -6.26 5.90 7.53
CA LYS A 96 -5.36 5.22 6.58
C LYS A 96 -4.26 6.15 6.05
N PHE A 97 -4.60 7.40 5.74
CA PHE A 97 -3.61 8.39 5.32
C PHE A 97 -2.67 8.78 6.47
N LEU A 98 -3.17 8.85 7.70
CA LEU A 98 -2.35 9.07 8.89
C LEU A 98 -1.35 7.93 9.13
N GLU A 99 -1.77 6.67 9.06
CA GLU A 99 -0.88 5.52 9.16
C GLU A 99 0.21 5.57 8.08
N THR A 100 -0.17 5.89 6.84
CA THR A 100 0.77 6.03 5.73
C THR A 100 1.80 7.13 6.00
N ALA A 101 1.37 8.28 6.50
CA ALA A 101 2.26 9.39 6.87
C ALA A 101 3.21 9.01 8.02
N LEU A 102 2.71 8.28 9.02
CA LEU A 102 3.51 7.79 10.16
C LEU A 102 4.56 6.76 9.73
N LYS A 103 4.25 5.89 8.76
CA LYS A 103 5.20 4.97 8.12
C LYS A 103 6.31 5.69 7.41
N ILE A 104 5.96 6.70 6.61
CA ILE A 104 6.96 7.53 5.90
C ILE A 104 7.87 8.25 6.90
N LYS A 105 7.31 8.76 8.01
CA LYS A 105 8.09 9.44 9.05
C LYS A 105 8.94 8.47 9.90
N GLY A 106 8.77 7.16 9.76
CA GLY A 106 9.47 6.14 10.54
C GLY A 106 9.05 6.09 12.01
N VAL A 107 7.90 6.69 12.36
CA VAL A 107 7.38 6.71 13.74
C VAL A 107 6.53 5.49 14.03
N SER A 108 5.83 4.96 13.02
CA SER A 108 5.14 3.68 13.17
C SER A 108 6.17 2.56 13.16
N ARG A 109 6.19 1.75 14.22
CA ARG A 109 6.81 0.44 14.16
C ARG A 109 5.95 -0.42 13.24
N ASP A 110 6.55 -1.04 12.23
CA ASP A 110 5.94 -2.22 11.65
C ASP A 110 5.85 -3.22 12.80
N VAL A 111 4.64 -3.43 13.32
CA VAL A 111 4.36 -4.67 14.03
C VAL A 111 4.51 -5.73 12.97
N ASP A 112 5.70 -6.32 12.92
CA ASP A 112 5.94 -7.55 12.18
C ASP A 112 4.74 -8.44 12.45
N SER A 113 4.09 -8.86 11.38
CA SER A 113 2.99 -9.82 11.36
C SER A 113 3.48 -11.17 11.89
N GLY A 114 3.82 -11.24 13.18
CA GLY A 114 3.88 -12.46 13.95
C GLY A 114 2.46 -12.93 14.10
N GLY A 115 2.01 -13.77 13.16
CA GLY A 115 0.67 -14.32 13.16
C GLY A 115 0.34 -14.89 14.53
N ASN A 116 -0.84 -14.58 15.05
CA ASN A 116 -1.42 -15.18 16.25
C ASN A 116 -1.77 -16.68 16.07
N THR A 117 -1.07 -17.39 15.20
CA THR A 117 -1.21 -18.83 14.98
C THR A 117 -0.16 -19.54 15.82
N PHE A 118 -0.50 -19.85 17.06
CA PHE A 118 0.24 -20.85 17.84
C PHE A 118 -0.09 -22.23 17.27
N ILE A 119 0.73 -22.74 16.34
CA ILE A 119 0.67 -24.13 15.94
C ILE A 119 1.37 -24.96 17.02
N PHE A 120 0.59 -25.46 17.98
CA PHE A 120 1.05 -26.54 18.84
C PHE A 120 1.09 -27.82 17.99
N ASN A 121 2.25 -28.11 17.39
CA ASN A 121 2.50 -29.48 16.96
C ASN A 121 2.39 -30.36 18.22
N LYS A 122 1.50 -31.36 18.20
CA LYS A 122 1.25 -32.34 19.27
C LYS A 122 2.47 -33.21 19.66
N GLY A 123 3.69 -32.78 19.33
CA GLY A 123 4.95 -33.51 19.54
C GLY A 123 6.03 -32.73 20.29
N ASP A 124 5.93 -31.41 20.49
CA ASP A 124 6.97 -30.64 21.20
C ASP A 124 6.79 -30.68 22.73
N LEU A 125 7.10 -31.86 23.27
CA LEU A 125 7.90 -32.07 24.47
C LEU A 125 7.72 -31.06 25.62
N VAL A 126 6.56 -31.17 26.28
CA VAL A 126 6.39 -30.85 27.71
C VAL A 126 7.20 -31.87 28.55
N LYS A 127 8.52 -31.94 28.39
CA LYS A 127 9.39 -32.87 29.17
C LYS A 127 10.33 -32.21 30.16
N LYS A 128 10.49 -30.88 30.17
CA LYS A 128 11.42 -30.22 31.10
C LYS A 128 10.79 -29.65 32.37
N LYS A 129 9.46 -29.66 32.52
CA LYS A 129 8.80 -29.05 33.69
C LYS A 129 8.17 -30.04 34.69
N TYR A 130 8.15 -31.34 34.38
CA TYR A 130 7.44 -32.34 35.21
C TYR A 130 8.18 -33.66 35.47
N VAL A 131 9.44 -33.82 35.05
CA VAL A 131 10.26 -34.96 35.46
C VAL A 131 11.28 -34.45 36.47
N LYS A 132 11.01 -34.70 37.77
CA LYS A 132 12.03 -34.70 38.82
C LYS A 132 12.77 -36.03 38.71
N ASP A 133 14.09 -35.99 38.85
CA ASP A 133 14.96 -37.17 38.96
C ASP A 133 14.50 -38.14 40.05
#